data_AF-A0A8X8BL20-F1
#
_entry.id   AF-A0A8X8BL20-F1
#
_cell.length_a   1.000
_cell.length_b   1.000
_cell.length_c   1.000
_cell.angle_alpha   90.00
_cell.angle_beta   90.00
_cell.angle_gamma   90.00
#
_symmetry.space_group_name_H-M   'P 1'
#
loop_
_entity.id
_entity.type
_entity.pdbx_description
1 polymer ?
#
loop_
_entity_poly.entity_id
_entity_poly.type
_entity_poly.pdbx_seq_one_letter_code
_entity_poly.pdbx_strand_id
1 'polypeptide(L)'
;MVSVLPKDAGLPCVHYFTGTPDPERSVFKPFVFVQGIGQLKETCSPTFGPDDPVKKRPRFQSKPDRRHALYKKHELAAAIMETTKERGEGIRKKLMTLETQRIEEMEKLAQSSISDWTLVVHIFSDTVQDELKAYS
;
A
#
# COMPACT_ATOMS: atom_id res chain seq x y z
N MET A 1 -5.06 9.71 4.71
CA MET A 1 -5.50 9.57 3.30
C MET A 1 -5.62 10.95 2.71
N VAL A 2 -5.11 11.15 1.50
CA VAL A 2 -5.24 12.40 0.74
C VAL A 2 -5.74 12.03 -0.65
N SER A 3 -6.49 12.92 -1.30
CA SER A 3 -6.97 12.70 -2.66
C SER A 3 -6.81 13.98 -3.49
N VAL A 4 -6.43 13.83 -4.74
CA VAL A 4 -6.33 14.91 -5.72
C VAL A 4 -7.44 14.72 -6.74
N LEU A 5 -8.37 15.68 -6.77
CA LEU A 5 -9.55 15.64 -7.62
C LEU A 5 -9.43 16.75 -8.67
N PRO A 6 -9.18 16.42 -9.95
CA PRO A 6 -9.13 17.42 -11.00
C PRO A 6 -10.53 18.02 -11.26
N LYS A 7 -10.56 19.28 -11.70
CA LYS A 7 -11.80 19.92 -12.17
C LYS A 7 -12.23 19.39 -13.55
N ASP A 8 -11.25 19.02 -14.37
CA ASP A 8 -11.47 18.40 -15.66
C ASP A 8 -11.80 16.92 -15.48
N ALA A 9 -12.99 16.51 -15.95
CA ALA A 9 -13.45 15.13 -15.87
C ALA A 9 -12.66 14.16 -16.78
N GLY A 10 -11.84 14.68 -17.70
CA GLY A 10 -10.93 13.89 -18.54
C GLY A 10 -9.64 13.48 -17.83
N LEU A 11 -9.38 13.97 -16.62
CA LEU A 11 -8.18 13.67 -15.82
C LEU A 11 -8.50 12.68 -14.69
N PRO A 12 -7.53 11.82 -14.30
CA PRO A 12 -7.74 10.84 -13.23
C PRO A 12 -7.88 11.50 -11.86
N CYS A 13 -8.78 10.95 -11.03
CA CYS A 13 -8.73 11.17 -9.59
C CYS A 13 -7.68 10.24 -8.97
N VAL A 14 -6.73 10.80 -8.21
CA VAL A 14 -5.67 10.02 -7.56
C VAL A 14 -5.89 10.03 -6.05
N HIS A 15 -5.95 8.83 -5.46
CA HIS A 15 -6.15 8.62 -4.03
C HIS A 15 -4.91 7.99 -3.41
N TYR A 16 -4.47 8.52 -2.28
CA TYR A 16 -3.24 8.10 -1.62
C TYR A 16 -3.54 7.38 -0.30
N PHE A 17 -3.10 6.13 -0.23
CA PHE A 17 -3.29 5.24 0.91
C PHE A 17 -1.95 4.70 1.41
N THR A 18 -1.79 4.54 2.72
CA THR A 18 -0.62 3.86 3.28
C THR A 18 -0.83 2.35 3.39
N GLY A 19 -2.05 1.88 3.66
CA GLY A 19 -2.29 0.45 3.91
C GLY A 19 -1.60 -0.08 5.17
N THR A 20 -1.15 0.82 6.04
CA THR A 20 -0.44 0.60 7.32
C THR A 20 -0.79 1.75 8.28
N PRO A 21 -0.65 1.56 9.62
CA PRO A 21 -1.10 2.56 10.60
C PRO A 21 -0.15 3.74 10.81
N ASP A 22 1.16 3.59 10.57
CA ASP A 22 2.15 4.66 10.77
C ASP A 22 2.68 5.19 9.42
N PRO A 23 2.24 6.37 8.97
CA PRO A 23 2.71 6.96 7.71
C PRO A 23 4.19 7.34 7.74
N GLU A 24 4.80 7.64 8.90
CA GLU A 24 6.22 8.02 8.98
C GLU A 24 7.16 6.85 8.63
N ARG A 25 6.64 5.63 8.67
CA ARG A 25 7.36 4.38 8.38
C ARG A 25 6.76 3.65 7.18
N SER A 26 6.01 4.35 6.35
CA SER A 26 5.35 3.81 5.17
C SER A 26 5.47 4.80 4.02
N VAL A 27 4.85 4.47 2.88
CA VAL A 27 4.73 5.35 1.73
C VAL A 27 3.26 5.49 1.32
N PHE A 28 2.89 6.68 0.85
CA PHE A 28 1.62 6.89 0.18
C PHE A 28 1.59 6.18 -1.18
N LYS A 29 0.76 5.14 -1.29
CA LYS A 29 0.51 4.38 -2.51
C LYS A 29 -0.59 5.07 -3.30
N PRO A 30 -0.32 5.47 -4.56
CA PRO A 30 -1.36 6.01 -5.41
C PRO A 30 -2.34 4.91 -5.81
N PHE A 31 -3.60 5.30 -5.95
CA PHE A 31 -4.68 4.46 -6.40
C PHE A 31 -5.62 5.27 -7.28
N VAL A 32 -5.91 4.75 -8.47
CA VAL A 32 -6.86 5.34 -9.42
C VAL A 32 -7.98 4.33 -9.63
N PHE A 33 -9.23 4.78 -9.51
CA PHE A 33 -10.39 3.92 -9.74
C PHE A 33 -10.56 3.66 -11.24
N VAL A 34 -10.17 2.47 -11.68
CA VAL A 34 -10.29 2.00 -13.07
C VAL A 34 -10.85 0.58 -13.14
N GLN A 35 -11.29 0.15 -14.31
CA GLN A 35 -11.62 -1.26 -14.54
C GLN A 35 -10.35 -2.12 -14.58
N GLY A 36 -10.48 -3.41 -14.26
CA GLY A 36 -9.37 -4.37 -14.35
C GLY A 36 -8.43 -4.41 -13.15
N ILE A 37 -8.73 -3.68 -12.06
CA ILE A 37 -7.94 -3.76 -10.82
C ILE A 37 -7.89 -5.20 -10.31
N GLY A 38 -6.67 -5.72 -10.18
CA GLY A 38 -6.39 -7.04 -9.64
C GLY A 38 -6.58 -7.14 -8.12
N GLN A 39 -6.46 -8.35 -7.58
CA GLN A 39 -6.56 -8.58 -6.14
C GLN A 39 -5.36 -7.95 -5.40
N LEU A 40 -5.64 -7.15 -4.37
CA LEU A 40 -4.64 -6.44 -3.56
C LEU A 40 -4.02 -7.32 -2.45
N LYS A 41 -3.43 -8.45 -2.86
CA LYS A 41 -3.05 -9.58 -1.99
C LYS A 41 -2.26 -9.18 -0.73
N GLU A 42 -1.23 -8.35 -0.86
CA GLU A 42 -0.34 -7.98 0.25
C GLU A 42 -1.00 -7.08 1.32
N THR A 43 -2.13 -6.47 0.97
CA THR A 43 -2.96 -5.61 1.83
C THR A 43 -4.27 -6.27 2.27
N CYS A 44 -4.52 -7.51 1.85
CA CYS A 44 -5.68 -8.27 2.27
C CYS A 44 -5.34 -9.13 3.48
N SER A 45 -6.19 -9.09 4.52
CA SER A 45 -6.10 -10.05 5.61
C SER A 45 -6.22 -11.49 5.08
N PRO A 46 -5.49 -12.45 5.67
CA PRO A 46 -5.63 -13.85 5.30
C PRO A 46 -7.06 -14.34 5.53
N THR A 47 -7.50 -15.24 4.65
CA THR A 47 -8.79 -15.91 4.78
C THR A 47 -8.58 -17.31 5.35
N PHE A 48 -9.43 -17.70 6.30
CA PHE A 48 -9.33 -19.01 6.97
C PHE A 48 -10.39 -19.99 6.45
N GLY A 49 -11.06 -19.68 5.33
CA GLY A 49 -12.03 -20.60 4.72
C GLY A 49 -13.11 -21.05 5.72
N PRO A 50 -13.48 -22.34 5.73
CA PRO A 50 -14.37 -22.95 6.73
C PRO A 50 -13.80 -22.93 8.16
N ASP A 51 -12.48 -22.83 8.30
CA ASP A 51 -11.80 -22.84 9.60
C ASP A 51 -11.84 -21.50 10.34
N ASP A 52 -12.36 -20.45 9.70
CA ASP A 52 -12.49 -19.14 10.34
C ASP A 52 -13.34 -19.24 11.63
N PRO A 53 -12.85 -18.74 12.79
CA PRO A 53 -13.59 -18.81 14.05
C PRO A 53 -14.96 -18.14 14.02
N VAL A 54 -15.22 -17.23 13.08
CA VAL A 54 -16.54 -16.63 12.88
C VAL A 54 -17.56 -17.64 12.32
N LYS A 55 -17.09 -18.68 11.61
CA LYS A 55 -17.91 -19.71 10.97
C LYS A 55 -18.11 -20.96 11.83
N LYS A 56 -17.25 -21.19 12.84
CA LYS A 56 -17.37 -22.33 13.78
C LYS A 56 -18.41 -22.06 14.88
N ARG A 57 -18.99 -23.13 15.44
CA ARG A 57 -19.87 -23.07 16.62
C ARG A 57 -19.29 -23.93 17.76
N PRO A 58 -19.10 -23.39 18.98
CA PRO A 58 -19.26 -21.98 19.36
C PRO A 58 -18.28 -21.06 18.61
N ARG A 59 -18.68 -19.79 18.41
CA ARG A 59 -17.88 -18.80 17.65
C ARG A 59 -16.67 -18.30 18.46
N PHE A 60 -15.65 -17.83 17.75
CA PHE A 60 -14.48 -17.11 18.30
C PHE A 60 -13.68 -17.86 19.37
N GLN A 61 -13.67 -19.20 19.32
CA GLN A 61 -12.88 -20.04 20.24
C GLN A 61 -11.36 -19.89 20.03
N SER A 62 -10.94 -19.35 18.88
CA SER A 62 -9.55 -18.98 18.62
C SER A 62 -9.48 -17.58 17.99
N LYS A 63 -8.29 -16.97 18.09
CA LYS A 63 -7.98 -15.64 17.54
C LYS A 63 -6.80 -15.76 16.57
N PRO A 64 -7.03 -16.18 15.31
CA PRO A 64 -5.96 -16.30 14.34
C PRO A 64 -5.38 -14.93 14.00
N ASP A 65 -4.11 -14.91 13.60
CA ASP A 65 -3.43 -13.69 13.17
C ASP A 65 -3.99 -13.21 11.82
N ARG A 66 -4.74 -12.09 11.86
CA ARG A 66 -5.38 -11.48 10.68
C ARG A 66 -4.54 -10.39 10.02
N ARG A 67 -3.31 -10.18 10.48
CA ARG A 67 -2.40 -9.20 9.88
C ARG A 67 -2.04 -9.62 8.45
N HIS A 68 -2.19 -8.71 7.50
CA HIS A 68 -1.76 -8.92 6.12
C HIS A 68 -0.23 -8.78 5.99
N ALA A 69 0.32 -9.21 4.85
CA ALA A 69 1.76 -9.31 4.64
C ALA A 69 2.48 -7.96 4.79
N LEU A 70 1.93 -6.89 4.17
CA LEU A 70 2.49 -5.54 4.29
C LEU A 70 2.57 -5.09 5.76
N TYR A 71 1.51 -5.30 6.56
CA TYR A 71 1.51 -4.86 7.96
C TYR A 71 2.54 -5.61 8.80
N LYS A 72 2.69 -6.93 8.61
CA LYS A 72 3.72 -7.71 9.32
C LYS A 72 5.13 -7.18 9.01
N LYS A 73 5.40 -6.84 7.76
CA LYS A 73 6.70 -6.29 7.34
C LYS A 73 6.91 -4.87 7.85
N HIS A 74 5.86 -4.06 7.88
CA HIS A 74 5.85 -2.74 8.47
C HIS A 74 6.21 -2.77 9.97
N GLU A 75 5.63 -3.69 10.75
CA GLU A 75 5.99 -3.87 12.17
C GLU A 75 7.47 -4.23 12.35
N LEU A 76 8.01 -5.11 11.51
CA LEU A 76 9.43 -5.48 11.55
C LEU A 76 10.34 -4.30 11.17
N ALA A 77 10.00 -3.56 10.12
CA ALA A 77 10.73 -2.36 9.73
C ALA A 77 10.69 -1.30 10.84
N ALA A 78 9.54 -1.11 11.49
CA ALA A 78 9.41 -0.20 12.62
C ALA A 78 10.37 -0.57 13.77
N ALA A 79 10.43 -1.84 14.15
CA ALA A 79 11.36 -2.31 15.17
C ALA A 79 12.83 -2.12 14.75
N ILE A 80 13.18 -2.36 13.48
CA ILE A 80 14.54 -2.13 12.96
C ILE A 80 14.91 -0.65 13.02
N MET A 81 13.99 0.24 12.63
CA MET A 81 14.23 1.68 12.64
C MET A 81 14.48 2.23 14.04
N GLU A 82 13.85 1.66 15.07
CA GLU A 82 14.04 2.05 16.47
C GLU A 82 15.34 1.49 17.06
N THR A 83 15.70 0.26 16.70
CA THR A 83 16.80 -0.46 17.35
C THR A 83 18.14 -0.29 16.63
N THR A 84 18.13 -0.12 15.30
CA THR A 84 19.34 -0.13 14.47
C THR A 84 19.40 1.15 13.63
N LYS A 85 20.12 2.16 14.11
CA LYS A 85 20.15 3.49 13.49
C LYS A 85 20.54 3.47 12.00
N GLU A 86 21.63 2.80 11.64
CA GLU A 86 22.11 2.75 10.25
C GLU A 86 21.11 2.08 9.29
N ARG A 87 20.61 0.89 9.67
CA ARG A 87 19.62 0.17 8.86
C ARG A 87 18.29 0.92 8.79
N GLY A 88 17.90 1.55 9.89
CA GLY A 88 16.71 2.41 9.98
C GLY A 88 16.79 3.61 9.05
N GLU A 89 17.92 4.32 9.04
CA GLU A 89 18.17 5.43 8.11
C GLU A 89 18.16 4.95 6.65
N GLY A 90 18.73 3.78 6.37
CA GLY A 90 18.68 3.14 5.06
C GLY A 90 17.25 2.87 4.58
N ILE A 91 16.40 2.29 5.42
CA ILE A 91 14.98 2.06 5.13
C ILE A 91 14.29 3.41 4.86
N ARG A 92 14.47 4.40 5.75
CA ARG A 92 13.82 5.71 5.62
C ARG A 92 14.18 6.41 4.32
N LYS A 93 15.45 6.34 3.91
CA LYS A 93 15.92 6.90 2.64
C LYS A 93 15.26 6.20 1.44
N LYS A 94 15.18 4.86 1.44
CA LYS A 94 14.50 4.10 0.39
C LYS A 94 13.02 4.46 0.28
N LEU A 95 12.31 4.55 1.41
CA LEU A 95 10.89 4.93 1.45
C LEU A 95 10.67 6.35 0.93
N MET A 96 11.50 7.31 1.36
CA MET A 96 11.43 8.69 0.89
C MET A 96 11.64 8.78 -0.62
N THR A 97 12.66 8.08 -1.14
CA THR A 97 12.91 8.02 -2.60
C THR A 97 11.73 7.40 -3.35
N LEU A 98 11.16 6.31 -2.84
CA LEU A 98 10.00 5.65 -3.43
C LEU A 98 8.77 6.57 -3.46
N GLU A 99 8.49 7.25 -2.36
CA GLU A 99 7.36 8.18 -2.27
C GLU A 99 7.52 9.37 -3.23
N THR A 100 8.71 9.98 -3.30
CA THR A 100 8.99 11.04 -4.27
C THR A 100 8.76 10.58 -5.70
N GLN A 101 9.27 9.40 -6.06
CA GLN A 101 9.08 8.83 -7.41
C GLN A 101 7.60 8.64 -7.76
N ARG A 102 6.81 8.11 -6.81
CA ARG A 102 5.37 7.88 -7.04
C ARG A 102 4.60 9.20 -7.13
N ILE A 103 4.95 10.20 -6.34
CA ILE A 103 4.34 11.55 -6.44
C ILE A 103 4.65 12.17 -7.81
N GLU A 104 5.90 12.18 -8.24
CA GLU A 104 6.29 12.74 -9.55
C GLU A 104 5.60 12.03 -10.72
N GLU A 105 5.44 10.71 -10.62
CA GLU A 105 4.69 9.92 -11.60
C GLU A 105 3.21 10.34 -11.66
N MET A 106 2.58 10.54 -10.49
CA MET A 106 1.17 10.94 -10.42
C MET A 106 0.95 12.38 -10.84
N GLU A 107 1.90 13.28 -10.58
CA GLU A 107 1.84 14.66 -11.05
C GLU A 107 1.85 14.71 -12.59
N LYS A 108 2.68 13.91 -13.24
CA LYS A 108 2.69 13.79 -14.71
C LYS A 108 1.37 13.25 -15.25
N LEU A 109 0.80 12.23 -14.59
CA LEU A 109 -0.50 11.68 -14.97
C LEU A 109 -1.66 12.65 -14.69
N ALA A 110 -1.58 13.47 -13.65
CA ALA A 110 -2.58 14.48 -13.35
C ALA A 110 -2.56 15.66 -14.33
N GLN A 111 -1.44 15.87 -15.06
CA GLN A 111 -1.28 16.93 -16.05
C GLN A 111 -1.52 16.46 -17.50
N SER A 112 -1.60 15.14 -17.73
CA SER A 112 -1.77 14.55 -19.06
C SER A 112 -3.05 13.74 -19.12
N SER A 113 -3.77 13.82 -20.24
CA SER A 113 -4.91 12.92 -20.45
C SER A 113 -4.40 11.49 -20.61
N ILE A 114 -4.97 10.57 -19.82
CA ILE A 114 -4.63 9.15 -19.90
C ILE A 114 -5.33 8.56 -21.12
N SER A 115 -4.55 8.16 -22.13
CA SER A 115 -5.05 7.43 -23.29
C SER A 115 -5.18 5.93 -23.02
N ASP A 116 -4.29 5.37 -22.18
CA ASP A 116 -4.26 3.97 -21.79
C ASP A 116 -4.38 3.81 -20.27
N TRP A 117 -5.59 3.47 -19.82
CA TRP A 117 -5.90 3.27 -18.41
C TRP A 117 -5.28 2.00 -17.81
N THR A 118 -4.76 1.08 -18.64
CA THR A 118 -4.09 -0.13 -18.13
C THR A 118 -2.80 0.19 -17.36
N LEU A 119 -2.18 1.33 -17.68
CA LEU A 119 -0.95 1.82 -17.02
C LEU A 119 -1.15 2.11 -15.54
N VAL A 120 -2.37 2.45 -15.10
CA VAL A 120 -2.65 2.82 -13.70
C VAL A 120 -3.23 1.68 -12.86
N VAL A 121 -3.54 0.54 -13.48
CA VAL A 121 -4.18 -0.62 -12.82
C VAL A 121 -3.32 -1.20 -11.70
N HIS A 122 -2.00 -1.22 -11.89
CA HIS A 122 -1.07 -1.90 -10.99
C HIS A 122 -0.30 -0.97 -10.05
N ILE A 123 -0.46 0.36 -10.19
CA ILE A 123 0.34 1.34 -9.45
C ILE A 123 0.29 1.12 -7.95
N PHE A 124 -0.90 0.82 -7.40
CA PHE A 124 -1.04 0.53 -5.99
C PHE A 124 -0.29 -0.74 -5.59
N SER A 125 -0.52 -1.86 -6.30
CA SER A 125 0.11 -3.15 -5.97
C SER A 125 1.62 -3.11 -6.14
N ASP A 126 2.10 -2.42 -7.17
CA ASP A 126 3.53 -2.28 -7.47
C ASP A 126 4.21 -1.44 -6.39
N THR A 127 3.56 -0.35 -5.95
CA THR A 127 4.07 0.47 -4.85
C THR A 127 4.13 -0.33 -3.54
N VAL A 128 3.14 -1.20 -3.27
CA VAL A 128 3.19 -2.11 -2.11
C VAL A 128 4.37 -3.08 -2.22
N GLN A 129 4.63 -3.64 -3.40
CA GLN A 129 5.77 -4.55 -3.60
C GLN A 129 7.11 -3.82 -3.43
N ASP A 130 7.23 -2.61 -3.95
CA ASP A 130 8.44 -1.81 -3.82
C ASP A 130 8.69 -1.38 -2.37
N GLU A 131 7.63 -1.06 -1.60
CA GLU A 131 7.75 -0.81 -0.16
C GLU A 131 8.20 -2.06 0.61
N LEU A 132 7.65 -3.24 0.28
CA LEU A 132 8.09 -4.51 0.87
C LEU A 132 9.58 -4.78 0.61
N LYS A 133 10.08 -4.44 -0.59
CA LYS A 133 11.52 -4.50 -0.92
C LYS A 133 12.31 -3.44 -0.15
N ALA A 134 11.77 -2.25 0.04
CA ALA A 134 12.42 -1.18 0.79
C ALA A 134 12.64 -1.54 2.26
N TYR A 135 11.71 -2.29 2.86
CA TYR A 135 11.84 -2.84 4.22
C TYR A 135 12.88 -3.96 4.37
N SER A 136 13.33 -4.56 3.28
CA SER A 136 14.31 -5.65 3.30
C SER A 136 15.74 -5.11 3.40
#